data_AF-A0A941W182-F1
#
_entry.id   AF-A0A941W182-F1
#
_cell.length_a   1.000
_cell.length_b   1.000
_cell.length_c   1.000
_cell.angle_alpha   90.00
_cell.angle_beta   90.00
_cell.angle_gamma   90.00
#
_symmetry.space_group_name_H-M   'P 1'
#
loop_
_entity.id
_entity.type
_entity.pdbx_description
1 polymer ?
#
loop_
_entity_poly.entity_id
_entity_poly.type
_entity_poly.pdbx_seq_one_letter_code
_entity_poly.pdbx_strand_id
1 'polypeptide(L)' 'AGGFMGYLARSGQTSPDAMRRAMVYGATMGSFAVAGFGVRGFESITPEDVLARVRLFADLTHVPLAEQVE' A
#
# COMPACT_ATOMS: atom_id res chain seq x y z
N ALA A 1 -9.49 1.06 3.19
CA ALA A 1 -9.07 1.21 4.60
C ALA A 1 -7.93 0.25 5.00
N GLY A 2 -8.01 -1.05 4.68
CA GLY A 2 -7.04 -2.07 5.14
C GLY A 2 -5.56 -1.76 4.89
N GLY A 3 -5.14 -1.44 3.66
CA GLY A 3 -3.72 -1.16 3.36
C GLY A 3 -3.13 0.04 4.11
N PHE A 4 -3.93 1.10 4.28
CA PHE A 4 -3.53 2.28 5.06
C PHE A 4 -3.36 1.94 6.54
N MET A 5 -4.37 1.31 7.14
CA MET A 5 -4.33 0.95 8.57
C MET A 5 -3.24 -0.09 8.86
N GLY A 6 -3.05 -1.06 7.95
CA GLY A 6 -2.00 -2.07 8.09
C GLY A 6 -0.59 -1.46 8.10
N TYR A 7 -0.34 -0.45 7.25
CA TYR A 7 0.93 0.27 7.28
C TYR A 7 1.16 1.02 8.59
N LEU A 8 0.16 1.76 9.09
CA LEU A 8 0.28 2.49 10.35
C LEU A 8 0.48 1.54 11.54
N ALA A 9 -0.26 0.42 11.57
CA ALA A 9 -0.13 -0.59 12.62
C ALA A 9 1.26 -1.24 12.62
N ARG A 10 1.82 -1.54 11.44
CA ARG A 10 3.17 -2.12 11.31
C ARG A 10 4.26 -1.11 11.67
N SER A 11 4.12 0.14 11.24
CA SER A 11 5.15 1.17 11.46
C SER A 11 5.13 1.77 12.86
N GLY A 12 3.99 1.72 13.56
CA GLY A 12 3.79 2.37 14.86
C GLY A 12 3.80 3.91 14.79
N GLN A 13 3.85 4.48 13.58
CA GLN A 13 4.02 5.92 13.38
C GLN A 13 2.73 6.54 12.83
N THR A 14 2.35 7.70 13.38
CA THR A 14 1.17 8.48 12.95
C THR A 14 1.53 9.90 12.54
N SER A 15 2.80 10.16 12.21
CA SER A 15 3.24 11.45 11.69
C SER A 15 2.58 11.76 10.34
N PRO A 16 2.49 13.04 9.92
CA PRO A 16 1.96 13.39 8.59
C PRO A 16 2.71 12.69 7.44
N ASP A 17 3.98 12.41 7.63
CA ASP A 17 4.84 11.69 6.69
C ASP A 17 4.49 10.19 6.64
N ALA A 18 4.27 9.55 7.80
CA ALA A 18 3.77 8.19 7.89
C ALA A 18 2.37 8.06 7.28
N MET A 19 1.48 9.03 7.48
CA MET A 19 0.16 9.06 6.86
C MET A 19 0.24 9.14 5.33
N ARG A 20 1.13 9.98 4.78
CA ARG A 20 1.36 10.06 3.32
C ARG A 20 1.83 8.73 2.75
N ARG A 21 2.75 8.04 3.43
CA ARG A 21 3.16 6.67 3.05
C ARG A 21 2.02 5.66 3.15
N ALA A 22 1.25 5.70 4.24
CA ALA A 22 0.09 4.83 4.43
C ALA A 22 -0.94 4.99 3.29
N MET A 23 -1.11 6.21 2.77
CA MET A 23 -1.98 6.47 1.61
C MET A 23 -1.52 5.72 0.36
N VAL A 24 -0.21 5.60 0.11
CA VAL A 24 0.35 4.83 -1.02
C VAL A 24 0.00 3.34 -0.89
N TYR A 25 0.14 2.76 0.30
CA TYR A 25 -0.28 1.37 0.57
C TYR A 25 -1.80 1.21 0.47
N GLY A 26 -2.57 2.19 0.92
CA GLY A 26 -4.02 2.23 0.79
C GLY A 26 -4.47 2.22 -0.67
N ALA A 27 -3.90 3.08 -1.51
CA ALA A 27 -4.17 3.15 -2.94
C ALA A 27 -3.77 1.85 -3.66
N THR A 28 -2.61 1.29 -3.29
CA THR A 28 -2.15 -0.01 -3.79
C THR A 28 -3.17 -1.10 -3.52
N MET A 29 -3.61 -1.29 -2.27
CA MET A 29 -4.61 -2.32 -1.95
C MET A 29 -5.96 -2.04 -2.61
N GLY A 30 -6.35 -0.77 -2.73
CA GLY A 30 -7.56 -0.37 -3.46
C GLY A 30 -7.51 -0.77 -4.95
N SER A 31 -6.35 -0.64 -5.58
CA SER A 31 -6.18 -1.01 -7.00
C SER A 31 -6.30 -2.51 -7.26
N PHE A 32 -5.97 -3.37 -6.28
CA PHE A 32 -6.25 -4.81 -6.36
C PHE A 32 -7.73 -5.11 -6.07
N ALA A 33 -8.35 -4.39 -5.13
CA ALA A 33 -9.75 -4.59 -4.77
C ALA A 33 -10.72 -4.44 -5.95
N VAL A 34 -10.39 -3.57 -6.91
CA VAL A 34 -11.22 -3.30 -8.09
C VAL A 34 -10.79 -4.08 -9.34
N ALA A 35 -9.71 -4.86 -9.27
CA ALA A 35 -9.17 -5.60 -10.42
C ALA A 35 -9.94 -6.90 -10.74
N GLY A 36 -10.90 -7.29 -9.89
CA GLY A 36 -11.74 -8.46 -10.08
C GLY A 36 -13.04 -8.36 -9.30
N PHE A 37 -14.00 -9.22 -9.64
CA PHE A 37 -15.28 -9.30 -8.93
C PHE A 37 -15.10 -9.94 -7.55
N GLY A 38 -15.67 -9.30 -6.53
CA GLY A 38 -15.54 -9.76 -5.15
C GLY A 38 -14.09 -9.72 -4.68
N VAL A 39 -13.65 -10.77 -3.99
CA VAL A 39 -12.28 -10.87 -3.45
C VAL A 39 -11.26 -11.40 -4.45
N ARG A 40 -11.68 -11.76 -5.68
CA ARG A 40 -10.83 -12.42 -6.68
C ARG A 40 -9.59 -11.61 -7.06
N GLY A 41 -9.64 -10.27 -6.95
CA GLY A 41 -8.47 -9.41 -7.19
C GLY A 41 -7.31 -9.61 -6.19
N PHE A 42 -7.53 -10.36 -5.11
CA PHE A 42 -6.53 -10.69 -4.10
C PHE A 42 -6.09 -12.16 -4.09
N GLU A 43 -6.78 -13.06 -4.79
CA GLU A 43 -6.53 -14.51 -4.70
C GLU A 43 -5.16 -14.93 -5.27
N SER A 44 -4.64 -14.17 -6.24
CA SER A 44 -3.42 -14.51 -6.98
C SER A 44 -2.25 -13.55 -6.75
N ILE A 45 -2.36 -12.64 -5.76
CA ILE A 45 -1.35 -11.60 -5.56
C ILE A 45 -0.30 -12.02 -4.54
N THR A 46 0.94 -11.65 -4.80
CA THR A 46 2.09 -11.88 -3.93
C THR A 46 2.50 -10.60 -3.21
N PRO A 47 3.27 -10.68 -2.10
CA PRO A 47 3.91 -9.51 -1.50
C PRO A 47 4.76 -8.71 -2.50
N GLU A 48 5.41 -9.38 -3.45
CA GLU A 48 6.20 -8.76 -4.51
C GLU A 48 5.33 -7.92 -5.45
N ASP A 49 4.15 -8.41 -5.83
CA ASP A 49 3.17 -7.66 -6.64
C ASP A 49 2.70 -6.40 -5.91
N VAL A 50 2.47 -6.51 -4.60
CA VAL A 50 2.11 -5.37 -3.75
C VAL A 50 3.24 -4.34 -3.75
N LEU A 51 4.49 -4.76 -3.51
CA LEU A 51 5.65 -3.87 -3.49
C LEU A 51 5.90 -3.21 -4.86
N ALA A 52 5.73 -3.94 -5.95
CA ALA A 52 5.81 -3.40 -7.30
C ALA A 52 4.76 -2.30 -7.53
N ARG A 53 3.51 -2.54 -7.12
CA ARG A 53 2.42 -1.55 -7.21
C ARG A 53 2.65 -0.34 -6.29
N VAL A 54 3.16 -0.54 -5.09
CA VAL A 54 3.53 0.55 -4.16
C VAL A 54 4.58 1.46 -4.82
N ARG A 55 5.60 0.90 -5.48
CA ARG A 55 6.60 1.67 -6.21
C ARG A 55 5.99 2.53 -7.32
N LEU A 56 5.04 1.98 -8.09
CA LEU A 56 4.34 2.74 -9.13
C LEU A 56 3.52 3.90 -8.55
N PHE A 57 2.80 3.69 -7.45
CA PHE A 57 2.06 4.77 -6.80
C PHE A 57 2.97 5.81 -6.15
N ALA A 58 4.09 5.38 -5.56
CA ALA A 58 5.09 6.29 -4.99
C ALA A 58 5.72 7.18 -6.07
N ASP A 59 6.06 6.61 -7.22
CA ASP A 59 6.57 7.34 -8.37
C ASP A 59 5.55 8.37 -8.90
N LEU A 60 4.29 7.94 -9.07
CA LEU A 60 3.21 8.82 -9.51
C LEU A 60 2.95 10.00 -8.56
N THR A 61 3.04 9.76 -7.25
CA THR A 61 2.71 10.75 -6.22
C THR A 61 3.91 11.50 -5.66
N HIS A 62 5.13 11.10 -6.04
CA HIS A 62 6.40 11.59 -5.50
C HIS A 62 6.48 11.48 -3.96
N VAL A 63 5.75 10.53 -3.37
CA VAL A 63 5.83 10.22 -1.94
C VAL A 63 7.00 9.26 -1.71
N PRO A 64 7.95 9.57 -0.81
CA PRO A 64 9.05 8.67 -0.51
C PRO A 64 8.54 7.29 -0.06
N LEU A 65 9.16 6.23 -0.57
CA LEU A 65 8.86 4.87 -0.14
C LEU A 65 9.13 4.72 1.36
N ALA A 66 8.35 3.86 2.01
CA ALA A 66 8.67 3.44 3.35
C ALA A 66 10.02 2.72 3.34
N GLU A 67 10.90 3.08 4.26
CA GLU A 67 12.07 2.25 4.58
C GLU A 67 11.60 0.81 4.84
N GLN A 68 12.40 -0.17 4.44
CA GLN A 68 12.09 -1.57 4.72
C GLN A 68 11.98 -1.71 6.23
N VAL A 69 10.75 -1.88 6.71
CA VAL A 69 10.52 -2.23 8.12
C VAL A 69 10.99 -3.67 8.24
N GLU A 70 12.19 -3.85 8.80
CA GLU A 70 12.77 -5.15 9.15
C GLU A 70 11.78 -6.01 9.96
#